data_AF-N9CN60-F1
#
_entry.id   AF-N9CN60-F1
#
_cell.length_a   1.000
_cell.length_b   1.000
_cell.length_c   1.000
_cell.angle_alpha   90.00
_cell.angle_beta   90.00
_cell.angle_gamma   90.00
#
_symmetry.space_group_name_H-M   'P 1'
#
loop_
_entity.id
_entity.type
_entity.pdbx_description
1 polymer ?
#
loop_
_entity_poly.entity_id
_entity_poly.type
_entity_poly.pdbx_seq_one_letter_code
_entity_poly.pdbx_strand_id
1 'polypeptide(L)'
;MNKFEGMTIKEALCSRPVLKTPDLEEIFGRSSRTLNRWQNGELYENPMPKPFSECRGAGNNYDSGKLLGWYESWPLQKKALVI
;
A
#
# COMPACT_ATOMS: atom_id res chain seq x y z
N MET A 1 5.06 18.01 -10.24
CA MET A 1 6.25 17.26 -9.76
C MET A 1 5.73 16.00 -9.11
N ASN A 2 6.22 14.83 -9.53
CA ASN A 2 5.95 13.60 -8.79
C ASN A 2 6.80 13.68 -7.51
N LYS A 3 6.16 13.56 -6.35
CA LYS A 3 6.78 13.63 -5.03
C LYS A 3 7.87 12.57 -4.83
N PHE A 4 7.77 11.44 -5.54
CA PHE A 4 8.71 10.31 -5.46
C PHE A 4 9.48 10.07 -6.78
N GLU A 5 9.58 11.09 -7.63
CA GLU A 5 10.32 11.00 -8.90
C GLU A 5 11.79 10.59 -8.64
N GLY A 6 12.27 9.59 -9.38
CA GLY A 6 13.64 9.08 -9.25
C GLY A 6 13.89 8.15 -8.05
N MET A 7 12.89 7.91 -7.19
CA MET A 7 13.00 6.94 -6.09
C MET A 7 12.55 5.55 -6.52
N THR A 8 13.22 4.52 -5.99
CA THR A 8 12.66 3.16 -5.97
C THR A 8 11.46 3.07 -5.04
N ILE A 9 10.61 2.05 -5.20
CA ILE A 9 9.46 1.82 -4.30
C ILE A 9 9.92 1.70 -2.84
N LYS A 10 11.04 1.01 -2.57
CA LYS A 10 11.57 0.86 -1.21
C LYS A 10 11.96 2.21 -0.60
N GLU A 11 12.69 3.05 -1.35
CA GLU A 11 13.05 4.39 -0.89
C GLU A 11 11.83 5.27 -0.66
N ALA A 12 10.86 5.23 -1.58
CA ALA A 12 9.64 6.02 -1.46
C ALA A 12 8.79 5.60 -0.25
N LEU A 13 8.72 4.28 0.04
CA LEU A 13 8.08 3.77 1.26
C LEU A 13 8.82 4.25 2.52
N CYS A 14 10.15 4.30 2.50
CA CYS A 14 10.96 4.76 3.64
C CYS A 14 11.03 6.30 3.79
N SER A 15 10.53 7.06 2.82
CA SER A 15 10.67 8.53 2.78
C SER A 15 10.06 9.25 3.98
N ARG A 16 9.10 8.63 4.67
CA ARG A 16 8.42 9.18 5.85
C ARG A 16 7.83 8.06 6.72
N PRO A 17 7.63 8.30 8.02
CA PRO A 17 7.03 7.29 8.92
C PRO A 17 5.55 7.01 8.62
N VAL A 18 4.83 8.00 8.07
CA VAL A 18 3.40 7.89 7.75
C VAL A 18 3.14 8.31 6.31
N LEU A 19 2.56 7.40 5.53
CA LEU A 19 2.16 7.64 4.13
C LEU A 19 0.66 7.77 4.03
N LYS A 20 0.18 8.65 3.15
CA LYS A 20 -1.25 8.83 2.88
C LYS A 20 -1.68 8.07 1.64
N THR A 21 -2.98 7.83 1.48
CA THR A 21 -3.53 7.21 0.26
C THR A 21 -2.97 7.83 -1.04
N PRO A 22 -2.91 9.16 -1.23
CA PRO A 22 -2.34 9.73 -2.46
C PRO A 22 -0.85 9.44 -2.64
N ASP A 23 -0.09 9.35 -1.55
CA ASP A 23 1.32 8.96 -1.63
C ASP A 23 1.43 7.51 -2.15
N LEU A 24 0.59 6.60 -1.68
CA LEU A 24 0.60 5.21 -2.13
C LEU A 24 0.13 5.05 -3.57
N GLU A 25 -0.85 5.86 -4.00
CA GLU A 25 -1.29 5.88 -5.40
C GLU A 25 -0.13 6.26 -6.34
N GLU A 26 0.70 7.21 -5.92
CA GLU A 26 1.89 7.63 -6.65
C GLU A 26 3.00 6.57 -6.62
N ILE A 27 3.33 6.04 -5.44
CA ILE A 27 4.39 5.04 -5.25
C ILE A 27 4.15 3.76 -6.07
N PHE A 28 2.91 3.25 -6.04
CA PHE A 28 2.57 2.01 -6.73
C PHE A 28 2.05 2.23 -8.15
N GLY A 29 1.76 3.49 -8.54
CA GLY A 29 1.12 3.81 -9.81
C GLY A 29 -0.23 3.09 -9.98
N ARG A 30 -1.01 2.99 -8.90
CA ARG A 30 -2.30 2.27 -8.86
C ARG A 30 -3.34 3.09 -8.10
N SER A 31 -4.60 2.93 -8.47
CA SER A 31 -5.69 3.64 -7.80
C SER A 31 -5.93 3.12 -6.38
N SER A 32 -6.45 3.98 -5.51
CA SER A 32 -6.93 3.65 -4.17
C SER A 32 -7.90 2.47 -4.15
N ARG A 33 -8.75 2.30 -5.19
CA ARG A 33 -9.60 1.11 -5.34
C ARG A 33 -8.79 -0.18 -5.44
N THR A 34 -7.67 -0.14 -6.17
CA THR A 34 -6.76 -1.29 -6.30
C THR A 34 -6.05 -1.56 -4.98
N LEU A 35 -5.57 -0.51 -4.30
CA LEU A 35 -4.95 -0.62 -2.97
C LEU A 35 -5.92 -1.25 -1.96
N ASN A 36 -7.18 -0.78 -1.92
CA ASN A 36 -8.22 -1.35 -1.06
C ASN A 36 -8.48 -2.82 -1.36
N ARG A 37 -8.45 -3.23 -2.64
CA ARG A 37 -8.56 -4.64 -3.01
C ARG A 37 -7.39 -5.46 -2.47
N TRP A 38 -6.16 -4.95 -2.56
CA TRP A 38 -4.97 -5.64 -2.02
C TRP A 38 -5.01 -5.81 -0.51
N GLN A 39 -5.78 -4.99 0.21
CA GLN A 39 -5.99 -5.13 1.66
C GLN A 39 -6.99 -6.23 2.04
N ASN A 40 -7.66 -6.85 1.06
CA ASN A 40 -8.66 -7.87 1.35
C ASN A 40 -8.00 -9.22 1.71
N GLY A 41 -8.01 -9.56 3.00
CA GLY A 41 -7.50 -10.84 3.53
C GLY A 41 -8.32 -12.07 3.18
N GLU A 42 -9.51 -11.93 2.60
CA GLU A 42 -10.25 -13.04 2.00
C GLU A 42 -9.73 -13.36 0.59
N LEU A 43 -9.14 -12.37 -0.10
CA LEU A 43 -8.64 -12.51 -1.46
C LEU A 43 -7.15 -12.85 -1.53
N TYR A 44 -6.36 -12.37 -0.56
CA TYR A 44 -4.90 -12.50 -0.56
C TYR A 44 -4.39 -13.18 0.71
N GLU A 45 -3.38 -14.05 0.57
CA GLU A 45 -2.64 -14.67 1.68
C GLU A 45 -1.71 -13.65 2.35
N ASN A 46 -1.14 -12.73 1.58
CA ASN A 46 -0.32 -11.61 2.06
C ASN A 46 -0.98 -10.25 1.74
N PRO A 47 -2.14 -9.94 2.36
CA PRO A 47 -2.84 -8.71 2.08
C PRO A 47 -2.00 -7.49 2.47
N MET A 48 -2.17 -6.41 1.71
CA MET A 48 -1.59 -5.11 2.04
C MET A 48 -2.09 -4.65 3.43
N PRO A 49 -1.23 -4.04 4.25
CA PRO A 49 -1.64 -3.45 5.52
C PRO A 49 -2.79 -2.46 5.35
N LYS A 50 -3.81 -2.60 6.20
CA LYS A 50 -4.89 -1.62 6.31
C LYS A 50 -4.35 -0.31 6.90
N PRO A 51 -4.99 0.83 6.59
CA PRO A 51 -4.64 2.08 7.25
C PRO A 51 -4.85 1.99 8.76
N PHE A 52 -4.02 2.68 9.54
CA PHE A 52 -4.20 2.76 11.00
C PHE A 52 -5.13 3.92 11.40
N SER A 53 -5.40 4.84 10.47
CA SER A 53 -6.29 5.98 10.69
C SER A 53 -6.95 6.40 9.37
N GLU A 54 -8.27 6.57 9.40
CA GLU A 54 -9.04 7.08 8.28
C GLU A 54 -9.24 8.59 8.43
N CYS A 55 -8.91 9.38 7.40
CA CYS A 55 -9.16 10.82 7.41
C CYS A 55 -10.13 11.18 6.29
N ARG A 56 -11.25 11.82 6.67
CA ARG A 56 -12.21 12.36 5.70
C ARG A 56 -11.53 13.41 4.83
N GLY A 57 -11.60 13.25 3.50
CA GLY A 57 -11.11 14.21 2.51
C GLY A 57 -9.59 14.25 2.27
N ALA A 58 -8.76 13.88 3.25
CA ALA A 58 -7.29 13.97 3.13
C ALA A 58 -6.59 12.63 2.77
N GLY A 59 -7.34 11.54 2.71
CA GLY A 59 -6.82 10.18 2.50
C GLY A 59 -6.43 9.49 3.82
N ASN A 60 -6.34 8.16 3.79
CA ASN A 60 -6.05 7.36 4.98
C ASN A 60 -4.54 7.34 5.27
N ASN A 61 -4.18 7.15 6.54
CA ASN A 61 -2.79 7.09 6.99
C ASN A 61 -2.33 5.63 7.16
N TYR A 62 -1.14 5.35 6.66
CA TYR A 62 -0.50 4.04 6.67
C TYR A 62 0.86 4.12 7.32
N ASP A 63 1.20 3.08 8.06
CA ASP A 63 2.51 2.88 8.66
C ASP A 63 3.49 2.41 7.58
N SER A 64 4.55 3.17 7.34
CA SER A 64 5.49 2.86 6.27
C SER A 64 6.30 1.60 6.51
N GLY A 65 6.64 1.29 7.76
CA GLY A 65 7.36 0.07 8.13
C GLY A 65 6.55 -1.18 7.81
N LYS A 66 5.25 -1.16 8.15
CA LYS A 66 4.33 -2.25 7.78
C LYS A 66 4.18 -2.40 6.27
N LEU A 67 4.09 -1.28 5.55
CA LEU A 67 4.01 -1.31 4.09
C LEU A 67 5.29 -1.85 3.45
N LEU A 68 6.47 -1.48 3.97
CA LEU A 68 7.74 -2.01 3.49
C LEU A 68 7.83 -3.51 3.73
N GLY A 69 7.56 -3.98 4.95
CA GLY A 69 7.58 -5.41 5.28
C GLY A 69 6.61 -6.22 4.42
N TRP A 70 5.42 -5.67 4.14
CA TRP A 70 4.50 -6.27 3.19
C TRP A 70 5.05 -6.28 1.76
N TYR A 71 5.61 -5.16 1.28
CA TYR A 71 6.18 -5.07 -0.07
C TYR A 71 7.32 -6.08 -0.29
N GLU A 72 8.09 -6.37 0.76
CA GLU A 72 9.15 -7.38 0.71
C GLU A 72 8.63 -8.82 0.63
N SER A 73 7.35 -9.05 0.94
CA SER A 73 6.70 -10.36 0.76
C SER A 73 6.18 -10.61 -0.67
N TRP A 74 6.45 -9.69 -1.60
CA TRP A 74 5.94 -9.78 -2.98
C TRP A 74 6.48 -11.00 -3.74
N PRO A 75 5.71 -11.52 -4.73
CA PRO A 75 4.48 -10.97 -5.30
C PRO A 75 3.24 -11.10 -4.41
N LEU A 76 2.17 -10.37 -4.73
CA LEU A 76 0.84 -10.57 -4.13
C LEU A 76 0.36 -12.00 -4.40
N GLN A 77 0.06 -12.73 -3.33
CA GLN A 77 -0.37 -14.12 -3.34
C GLN A 77 -1.89 -14.16 -3.17
N LYS A 78 -2.61 -14.50 -4.24
CA LYS A 78 -4.06 -14.72 -4.15
C LYS A 78 -4.33 -16.05 -3.45
N LYS A 79 -5.35 -16.09 -2.61
CA LYS A 79 -5.86 -17.35 -2.08
C LYS A 79 -6.36 -18.21 -3.23
N ALA A 80 -6.14 -19.52 -3.15
CA ALA A 80 -6.77 -20.45 -4.08
C ALA A 80 -8.29 -20.35 -3.89
N LEU A 81 -9.02 -20.05 -4.95
CA LEU A 81 -10.48 -20.16 -4.93
C LEU A 81 -10.81 -21.63 -4.69
N VAL A 82 -11.34 -21.94 -3.50
CA VAL A 82 -12.02 -23.22 -3.27
C VAL A 82 -13.33 -23.12 -4.05
N ILE A 83 -13.35 -23.72 -5.24
CA ILE A 83 -14.54 -23.85 -6.09
C ILE A 83 -15.31 -25.08 -5.63
#